data_AF-A0A954W4C1-F1
#
_entry.id   AF-A0A954W4C1-F1
#
_cell.length_a   1.000
_cell.length_b   1.000
_cell.length_c   1.000
_cell.angle_alpha   90.00
_cell.angle_beta   90.00
_cell.angle_gamma   90.00
#
_symmetry.space_group_name_H-M   'P 1'
#
loop_
_entity.id
_entity.type
_entity.pdbx_description
1 polymer ?
#
loop_
_entity_poly.entity_id
_entity_poly.type
_entity_poly.pdbx_seq_one_letter_code
_entity_poly.pdbx_strand_id
1 'polypeptide(L)'
;MCRGSAVYQVKVDLSNLGYACSCPSRKFPCKHVLGLLMLRAASPEAAPQSSEPDWVTDWLSRRRERAEKKSAPVEQEAAPATDKKVVDEKAQRRRAQQRESRVSDGLERLDVWLKDVVRNGLANVETKPAPFWEEQAKRLVDAQAGGMATRVSRWSEIPRSGRDWPTRLLIELGLAKLLIQAWQRFDSLDA
;
A
#
# COMPACT_ATOMS: atom_id res chain seq x y z
N MET A 1 -17.53 7.29 18.79
CA MET A 1 -16.89 7.59 20.08
C MET A 1 -16.64 6.26 20.81
N CYS A 2 -15.41 5.77 20.88
CA CYS A 2 -15.12 4.54 21.62
C CYS A 2 -15.23 4.85 23.12
N ARG A 3 -16.28 4.35 23.78
CA ARG A 3 -16.47 4.40 25.23
C ARG A 3 -15.36 3.57 25.89
N GLY A 4 -14.47 4.22 26.64
CA GLY A 4 -13.30 3.61 27.29
C GLY A 4 -13.61 2.98 28.65
N SER A 5 -14.59 2.08 28.73
CA SER A 5 -14.90 1.33 29.96
C SER A 5 -14.68 -0.18 29.84
N ALA A 6 -14.28 -0.68 28.66
CA ALA A 6 -14.02 -2.09 28.42
C ALA A 6 -12.50 -2.36 28.31
N VAL A 7 -12.03 -3.38 29.03
CA VAL A 7 -10.67 -3.90 28.89
C VAL A 7 -10.60 -4.69 27.58
N TYR A 8 -9.76 -4.24 26.65
CA TYR A 8 -9.56 -4.92 25.36
C TYR A 8 -8.32 -5.79 25.41
N GLN A 9 -8.42 -7.01 24.91
CA GLN A 9 -7.29 -7.89 24.69
C GLN A 9 -6.56 -7.44 23.43
N VAL A 10 -5.29 -7.11 23.56
CA VAL A 10 -4.41 -6.66 22.47
C VAL A 10 -3.22 -7.61 22.45
N LYS A 11 -2.91 -8.16 21.27
CA LYS A 11 -1.77 -9.05 21.05
C LYS A 11 -1.05 -8.67 19.78
N VAL A 12 0.28 -8.73 19.84
CA VAL A 12 1.19 -8.45 18.72
C VAL A 12 2.30 -9.48 18.73
N ASP A 13 2.53 -10.09 17.58
CA ASP A 13 3.63 -11.01 17.31
C ASP A 13 4.78 -10.20 16.68
N LEU A 14 5.87 -10.05 17.43
CA LEU A 14 7.02 -9.24 16.99
C LEU A 14 7.83 -9.90 15.87
N SER A 15 7.68 -11.21 15.64
CA SER A 15 8.44 -11.92 14.59
C SER A 15 8.00 -11.53 13.18
N ASN A 16 6.72 -11.20 13.01
CA ASN A 16 6.10 -10.93 11.71
C ASN A 16 5.13 -9.74 11.74
N LEU A 17 5.12 -8.99 12.84
CA LEU A 17 4.24 -7.85 13.11
C LEU A 17 2.74 -8.15 12.94
N GLY A 18 2.34 -9.41 13.12
CA GLY A 18 0.93 -9.81 13.18
C GLY A 18 0.28 -9.27 14.43
N TYR A 19 -0.97 -8.81 14.35
CA TYR A 19 -1.67 -8.24 15.50
C TYR A 19 -3.15 -8.61 15.52
N ALA A 20 -3.74 -8.59 16.72
CA ALA A 20 -5.19 -8.69 16.91
C ALA A 20 -5.61 -7.87 18.14
N CYS A 21 -6.78 -7.25 18.07
CA CYS A 21 -7.37 -6.51 19.17
C CYS A 21 -8.87 -6.78 19.25
N SER A 22 -9.41 -7.00 20.44
CA SER A 22 -10.85 -7.24 20.65
C SER A 22 -11.72 -5.98 20.58
N CYS A 23 -11.15 -4.81 20.27
CA CYS A 23 -11.91 -3.56 20.18
C CYS A 23 -12.76 -3.50 18.90
N PRO A 24 -13.94 -2.86 18.91
CA PRO A 24 -14.84 -2.76 17.76
C PRO A 24 -14.40 -1.75 16.68
N SER A 25 -13.14 -1.28 16.73
CA SER A 25 -12.60 -0.32 15.78
C SER A 25 -12.56 -0.90 14.37
N ARG A 26 -13.05 -0.15 13.38
CA ARG A 26 -12.89 -0.48 11.95
C ARG A 26 -11.60 0.08 11.34
N LYS A 27 -10.79 0.78 12.13
CA LYS A 27 -9.46 1.27 11.73
C LYS A 27 -8.40 0.27 12.17
N PHE A 28 -7.60 -0.21 11.23
CA PHE A 28 -6.59 -1.25 11.42
C PHE A 28 -5.23 -0.78 10.90
N PRO A 29 -4.15 -0.85 11.70
CA PRO A 29 -4.14 -1.18 13.13
C PRO A 29 -4.93 -0.16 13.96
N CYS A 30 -5.59 -0.61 15.03
CA CYS A 30 -6.33 0.28 15.92
C CYS A 30 -5.38 0.99 16.89
N LYS A 31 -5.87 2.06 17.55
CA LYS A 31 -5.07 2.80 18.55
C LYS A 31 -4.51 1.95 19.69
N HIS A 32 -5.15 0.82 20.02
CA HIS A 32 -4.67 -0.07 21.08
C HIS A 32 -3.46 -0.89 20.63
N VAL A 33 -3.46 -1.38 19.39
CA VAL A 33 -2.29 -2.08 18.81
C VAL A 33 -1.12 -1.11 18.70
N LEU A 34 -1.38 0.10 18.19
CA LEU A 34 -0.36 1.15 18.10
C LEU A 34 0.17 1.53 19.49
N GLY A 35 -0.72 1.73 20.47
CA GLY A 35 -0.35 2.04 21.84
C GLY A 35 0.53 0.96 22.47
N LEU A 36 0.22 -0.33 22.26
CA LEU A 36 1.02 -1.44 22.77
C LEU A 36 2.42 -1.48 22.12
N LEU A 37 2.50 -1.27 20.81
CA LEU A 37 3.78 -1.19 20.08
C LEU A 37 4.62 0.00 20.53
N MET A 38 4.00 1.17 20.71
CA MET A 38 4.67 2.38 21.20
C MET A 38 5.17 2.20 22.63
N LEU A 39 4.36 1.60 23.52
CA LEU A 39 4.77 1.29 24.89
C LEU A 39 6.00 0.38 24.89
N ARG A 40 5.99 -0.68 24.07
CA ARG A 40 7.12 -1.62 23.96
C ARG A 40 8.38 -0.93 23.42
N ALA A 41 8.24 0.01 22.49
CA ALA A 41 9.37 0.75 21.92
C ALA A 41 9.96 1.78 22.89
N ALA A 42 9.10 2.44 23.68
CA ALA A 42 9.52 3.47 24.64
C ALA A 42 10.06 2.88 25.94
N SER A 43 9.48 1.79 26.43
CA SER A 43 9.81 1.17 27.72
C SER A 43 9.66 -0.34 27.62
N PRO A 44 10.67 -1.06 27.09
CA PRO A 44 10.65 -2.51 26.99
C PRO A 44 10.31 -3.22 28.32
N GLU A 45 10.78 -2.68 29.43
CA GLU A 45 10.57 -3.15 30.80
C GLU A 45 9.15 -2.94 31.34
N ALA A 46 8.33 -2.09 30.71
CA ALA A 46 6.96 -1.83 31.14
C ALA A 46 6.01 -3.02 30.89
N ALA A 47 6.42 -3.98 30.06
CA ALA A 47 5.70 -5.23 29.84
C ALA A 47 6.30 -6.33 30.73
N PRO A 48 5.63 -6.75 31.82
CA PRO A 48 6.13 -7.83 32.65
C PRO A 48 6.24 -9.11 31.83
N GLN A 49 7.36 -9.82 31.95
CA GLN A 49 7.45 -11.17 31.41
C GLN A 49 6.57 -12.09 32.25
N SER A 50 5.48 -12.57 31.66
CA SER A 50 4.60 -13.56 32.25
C SER A 50 4.48 -14.76 31.32
N SER A 51 3.98 -15.87 31.85
CA SER A 51 3.50 -16.96 30.99
C SER A 51 2.45 -16.43 30.01
N GLU A 52 2.50 -16.91 28.78
CA GLU A 52 1.54 -16.54 27.75
C GLU A 52 0.13 -16.99 28.17
N PRO A 53 -0.85 -16.07 28.20
CA PRO A 53 -2.24 -16.45 28.45
C PRO A 53 -2.80 -17.34 27.33
N ASP A 54 -3.75 -18.22 27.66
CA ASP A 54 -4.38 -19.16 26.72
C ASP A 54 -4.86 -18.49 25.42
N TRP A 55 -5.46 -17.29 25.53
CA TRP A 55 -5.97 -16.54 24.37
C TRP A 55 -4.87 -16.01 23.42
N VAL A 56 -3.63 -15.93 23.88
CA VAL A 56 -2.44 -15.62 23.06
C VAL A 56 -1.93 -16.89 22.42
N THR A 57 -1.79 -17.97 23.19
CA THR A 57 -1.36 -19.29 22.73
C THR A 57 -2.26 -19.81 21.61
N ASP A 58 -3.58 -19.78 21.81
CA ASP A 58 -4.59 -20.15 20.80
C ASP A 58 -4.45 -19.34 19.51
N TRP A 59 -4.13 -18.05 19.64
CA TRP A 59 -3.97 -17.16 18.50
C TRP A 59 -2.69 -17.44 17.72
N LEU A 60 -1.59 -17.71 18.42
CA LEU A 60 -0.32 -18.10 17.80
C LEU A 60 -0.46 -19.47 17.11
N SER A 61 -1.08 -20.45 17.75
CA SER A 61 -1.35 -21.78 17.16
C SER A 61 -2.17 -21.68 15.89
N ARG A 62 -3.28 -20.92 15.90
CA ARG A 62 -4.09 -20.67 14.69
C ARG A 62 -3.32 -19.95 13.58
N ARG A 63 -2.35 -19.08 13.91
CA ARG A 63 -1.47 -18.44 12.92
C ARG A 63 -0.46 -19.43 12.34
N ARG A 64 0.14 -20.28 13.18
CA ARG A 64 1.06 -21.34 12.75
C ARG A 64 0.37 -22.34 11.84
N GLU A 65 -0.79 -22.85 12.22
CA GLU A 65 -1.59 -23.74 11.38
C GLU A 65 -1.94 -23.12 10.02
N ARG A 66 -2.26 -21.80 9.98
CA ARG A 66 -2.52 -21.09 8.73
C ARG A 66 -1.28 -20.88 7.89
N ALA A 67 -0.13 -20.67 8.52
CA ALA A 67 1.15 -20.56 7.84
C ALA A 67 1.57 -21.92 7.25
N GLU A 68 1.44 -22.99 8.03
CA GLU A 68 1.72 -24.38 7.64
C GLU A 68 0.79 -24.86 6.53
N LYS A 69 -0.52 -24.60 6.62
CA LYS A 69 -1.47 -24.88 5.52
C LYS A 69 -1.20 -24.08 4.25
N LYS A 70 -0.44 -22.98 4.34
CA LYS A 70 -0.04 -22.15 3.20
C LYS A 70 1.34 -22.55 2.65
N SER A 71 2.15 -23.29 3.41
CA SER A 71 3.48 -23.78 3.03
C SER A 71 3.53 -25.27 2.71
N ALA A 72 2.54 -26.07 3.12
CA ALA A 72 2.40 -27.45 2.67
C ALA A 72 1.98 -27.49 1.19
N PRO A 73 2.66 -28.26 0.32
CA PRO A 73 2.14 -28.59 -1.00
C PRO A 73 0.82 -29.31 -0.80
N VAL A 74 -0.27 -28.74 -1.29
CA VAL A 74 -1.59 -29.35 -1.20
C VAL A 74 -1.64 -30.51 -2.19
N GLU A 75 -1.34 -31.72 -1.75
CA GLU A 75 -1.89 -32.93 -2.36
C GLU A 75 -3.40 -32.91 -2.10
N GLN A 76 -4.15 -32.57 -3.15
CA GLN A 76 -5.59 -32.50 -3.14
C GLN A 76 -6.18 -33.91 -3.26
N GLU A 77 -6.51 -34.54 -2.13
CA GLU A 77 -7.52 -35.60 -2.11
C GLU A 77 -8.92 -34.98 -2.32
N ALA A 78 -9.58 -35.48 -3.36
CA ALA A 78 -10.87 -35.03 -3.84
C ALA A 78 -12.03 -35.70 -3.10
N ALA A 79 -13.01 -34.92 -2.65
CA ALA A 79 -14.41 -35.31 -2.63
C ALA A 79 -15.30 -34.05 -2.77
N PRO A 80 -16.50 -34.15 -3.38
CA PRO A 80 -16.93 -33.17 -4.36
C PRO A 80 -17.95 -32.16 -3.80
N ALA A 81 -17.73 -30.87 -4.07
CA ALA A 81 -18.80 -29.90 -4.30
C ALA A 81 -18.22 -28.58 -4.83
N THR A 82 -18.76 -28.20 -5.99
CA THR A 82 -18.81 -26.85 -6.60
C THR A 82 -17.50 -26.22 -7.11
N ASP A 83 -17.29 -26.41 -8.42
CA ASP A 83 -16.72 -25.46 -9.38
C ASP A 83 -15.71 -24.44 -8.83
N LYS A 84 -14.54 -24.92 -8.41
CA LYS A 84 -13.36 -24.06 -8.24
C LYS A 84 -12.41 -24.28 -9.40
N LYS A 85 -12.60 -23.39 -10.39
CA LYS A 85 -11.62 -22.91 -11.37
C LYS A 85 -10.19 -23.31 -11.00
N VAL A 86 -9.64 -24.25 -11.78
CA VAL A 86 -8.23 -24.24 -12.14
C VAL A 86 -7.97 -22.85 -12.71
N VAL A 87 -7.38 -21.96 -11.90
CA VAL A 87 -6.91 -20.66 -12.42
C VAL A 87 -5.73 -20.99 -13.31
N ASP A 88 -6.03 -21.08 -14.59
CA ASP A 88 -5.11 -21.29 -15.69
C ASP A 88 -3.91 -20.33 -15.53
N GLU A 89 -2.75 -20.86 -15.15
CA GLU A 89 -1.52 -20.08 -14.91
C GLU A 89 -1.16 -19.23 -16.13
N LYS A 90 -1.50 -19.71 -17.32
CA LYS A 90 -1.35 -18.98 -18.58
C LYS A 90 -2.24 -17.74 -18.63
N ALA A 91 -3.48 -17.85 -18.15
CA ALA A 91 -4.38 -16.71 -18.01
C ALA A 91 -3.92 -15.74 -16.90
N GLN A 92 -3.27 -16.24 -15.84
CA GLN A 92 -2.67 -15.37 -14.82
C GLN A 92 -1.46 -14.60 -15.35
N ARG A 93 -0.53 -15.25 -16.07
CA ARG A 93 0.62 -14.60 -16.72
C ARG A 93 0.16 -13.58 -17.77
N ARG A 94 -0.81 -13.94 -18.61
CA ARG A 94 -1.39 -13.01 -19.60
C ARG A 94 -2.03 -11.80 -18.94
N ARG A 95 -2.72 -11.97 -17.81
CA ARG A 95 -3.27 -10.83 -17.04
C ARG A 95 -2.17 -9.97 -16.44
N ALA A 96 -1.08 -10.55 -15.94
CA ALA A 96 0.07 -9.80 -15.41
C ALA A 96 0.73 -8.94 -16.50
N GLN A 97 1.05 -9.55 -17.66
CA GLN A 97 1.59 -8.85 -18.83
C GLN A 97 0.66 -7.75 -19.33
N GLN A 98 -0.66 -8.00 -19.37
CA GLN A 98 -1.63 -6.95 -19.73
C GLN A 98 -1.65 -5.82 -18.72
N ARG A 99 -1.47 -6.08 -17.42
CA ARG A 99 -1.33 -5.00 -16.44
C ARG A 99 -0.07 -4.20 -16.68
N GLU A 100 1.07 -4.87 -16.88
CA GLU A 100 2.36 -4.23 -17.14
C GLU A 100 2.29 -3.33 -18.37
N SER A 101 1.71 -3.81 -19.48
CA SER A 101 1.49 -3.00 -20.68
C SER A 101 0.62 -1.78 -20.41
N ARG A 102 -0.51 -1.93 -19.67
CA ARG A 102 -1.36 -0.79 -19.31
C ARG A 102 -0.62 0.23 -18.44
N VAL A 103 0.17 -0.24 -17.48
CA VAL A 103 0.98 0.61 -16.61
C VAL A 103 2.02 1.37 -17.45
N SER A 104 2.73 0.68 -18.34
CA SER A 104 3.71 1.29 -19.26
C SER A 104 3.08 2.40 -20.10
N ASP A 105 1.94 2.13 -20.76
CA ASP A 105 1.22 3.13 -21.56
C ASP A 105 0.79 4.35 -20.72
N GLY A 106 0.34 4.10 -19.48
CA GLY A 106 -0.04 5.16 -18.55
C GLY A 106 1.13 6.03 -18.11
N LEU A 107 2.27 5.41 -17.82
CA LEU A 107 3.49 6.10 -17.43
C LEU A 107 4.12 6.89 -18.57
N GLU A 108 4.04 6.41 -19.82
CA GLU A 108 4.50 7.15 -20.99
C GLU A 108 3.67 8.43 -21.21
N ARG A 109 2.35 8.34 -21.11
CA ARG A 109 1.47 9.53 -21.18
C ARG A 109 1.71 10.50 -20.03
N LEU A 110 1.95 9.97 -18.82
CA LEU A 110 2.35 10.80 -17.68
C LEU A 110 3.68 11.51 -17.96
N ASP A 111 4.65 10.85 -18.59
CA ASP A 111 5.94 11.47 -18.93
C ASP A 111 5.78 12.69 -19.86
N VAL A 112 4.94 12.55 -20.88
CA VAL A 112 4.61 13.68 -21.77
C VAL A 112 3.98 14.82 -20.97
N TRP A 113 2.99 14.50 -20.14
CA TRP A 113 2.30 15.50 -19.32
C TRP A 113 3.23 16.19 -18.31
N LEU A 114 4.16 15.46 -17.68
CA LEU A 114 5.18 16.04 -16.79
C LEU A 114 6.07 17.04 -17.53
N LYS A 115 6.52 16.67 -18.75
CA LYS A 115 7.31 17.58 -19.60
C LYS A 115 6.52 18.82 -19.97
N ASP A 116 5.23 18.68 -20.29
CA ASP A 116 4.37 19.82 -20.61
C ASP A 116 4.16 20.73 -19.40
N VAL A 117 3.99 20.18 -18.20
CA VAL A 117 3.91 20.96 -16.94
C VAL A 117 5.17 21.81 -16.75
N VAL A 118 6.36 21.20 -16.90
CA VAL A 118 7.64 21.91 -16.75
C VAL A 118 7.85 22.93 -17.87
N ARG A 119 7.56 22.55 -19.12
CA ARG A 119 7.71 23.42 -20.30
C ARG A 119 6.83 24.67 -20.24
N ASN A 120 5.61 24.54 -19.71
CA ASN A 120 4.68 25.65 -19.54
C ASN A 120 4.98 26.51 -18.30
N GLY A 121 6.00 26.14 -17.50
CA GLY A 121 6.42 26.83 -16.30
C GLY A 121 5.53 26.54 -15.09
N LEU A 122 6.15 26.35 -13.93
CA LEU A 122 5.43 26.00 -12.71
C LEU A 122 4.45 27.10 -12.29
N ALA A 123 4.74 28.38 -12.53
CA ALA A 123 3.82 29.48 -12.23
C ALA A 123 2.43 29.31 -12.88
N ASN A 124 2.35 28.67 -14.07
CA ASN A 124 1.08 28.38 -14.73
C ASN A 124 0.27 27.29 -14.01
N VAL A 125 0.93 26.44 -13.24
CA VAL A 125 0.30 25.37 -12.46
C VAL A 125 -0.49 25.94 -11.28
N GLU A 126 -0.05 27.08 -10.75
CA GLU A 126 -0.73 27.75 -9.66
C GLU A 126 -2.20 28.02 -10.00
N THR A 127 -2.49 28.51 -11.19
CA THR A 127 -3.86 28.84 -11.62
C THR A 127 -4.67 27.65 -12.12
N LYS A 128 -4.12 26.44 -12.13
CA LYS A 128 -4.84 25.26 -12.63
C LYS A 128 -5.95 24.84 -11.65
N PRO A 129 -7.15 24.52 -12.15
CA PRO A 129 -8.25 24.05 -11.32
C PRO A 129 -8.05 22.57 -10.93
N ALA A 130 -8.76 22.09 -9.91
CA ALA A 130 -8.68 20.69 -9.46
C ALA A 130 -8.80 19.63 -10.58
N PRO A 131 -9.69 19.77 -11.60
CA PRO A 131 -9.78 18.82 -12.70
C PRO A 131 -8.47 18.56 -13.45
N PHE A 132 -7.58 19.56 -13.53
CA PHE A 132 -6.27 19.41 -14.17
C PHE A 132 -5.45 18.26 -13.59
N TRP A 133 -5.53 18.08 -12.26
CA TRP A 133 -4.83 17.01 -11.55
C TRP A 133 -5.67 15.73 -11.47
N GLU A 134 -6.98 15.89 -11.23
CA GLU A 134 -7.89 14.75 -11.09
C GLU A 134 -8.00 13.93 -12.36
N GLU A 135 -8.07 14.58 -13.53
CA GLU A 135 -8.11 13.87 -14.81
C GLU A 135 -6.83 13.06 -15.05
N GLN A 136 -5.68 13.64 -14.69
CA GLN A 136 -4.41 12.93 -14.82
C GLN A 136 -4.30 11.76 -13.83
N ALA A 137 -4.80 11.92 -12.61
CA ALA A 137 -4.88 10.82 -11.64
C ALA A 137 -5.85 9.71 -12.11
N LYS A 138 -7.03 10.07 -12.66
CA LYS A 138 -8.00 9.11 -13.22
C LYS A 138 -7.38 8.28 -14.35
N ARG A 139 -6.67 8.93 -15.28
CA ARG A 139 -5.95 8.25 -16.36
C ARG A 139 -4.94 7.21 -15.84
N LEU A 140 -4.28 7.50 -14.73
CA LEU A 140 -3.36 6.56 -14.09
C LEU A 140 -4.08 5.40 -13.39
N VAL A 141 -5.26 5.63 -12.82
CA VAL A 141 -6.12 4.55 -12.29
C VAL A 141 -6.56 3.61 -13.42
N ASP A 142 -6.99 4.17 -14.55
CA ASP A 142 -7.39 3.40 -15.74
C ASP A 142 -6.21 2.58 -16.31
N ALA A 143 -5.01 3.15 -16.25
CA ALA A 143 -3.75 2.48 -16.59
C ALA A 143 -3.26 1.47 -15.53
N GLN A 144 -3.97 1.31 -14.41
CA GLN A 144 -3.59 0.45 -13.27
C GLN A 144 -2.32 0.90 -12.53
N ALA A 145 -1.92 2.15 -12.65
CA ALA A 145 -0.81 2.80 -11.95
C ALA A 145 -1.27 3.55 -10.69
N GLY A 146 -2.03 2.89 -9.82
CA GLY A 146 -2.73 3.52 -8.68
C GLY A 146 -1.83 4.24 -7.66
N GLY A 147 -0.61 3.75 -7.44
CA GLY A 147 0.37 4.44 -6.58
C GLY A 147 0.78 5.80 -7.15
N MET A 148 0.90 5.90 -8.48
CA MET A 148 1.20 7.15 -9.15
C MET A 148 0.00 8.07 -9.22
N ALA A 149 -1.20 7.54 -9.42
CA ALA A 149 -2.44 8.30 -9.32
C ALA A 149 -2.54 9.02 -7.96
N THR A 150 -2.24 8.31 -6.87
CA THR A 150 -2.26 8.89 -5.51
C THR A 150 -1.24 10.01 -5.35
N ARG A 151 -0.03 9.87 -5.90
CA ARG A 151 0.99 10.93 -5.89
C ARG A 151 0.51 12.17 -6.65
N VAL A 152 0.01 11.99 -7.88
CA VAL A 152 -0.51 13.07 -8.71
C VAL A 152 -1.66 13.82 -8.03
N SER A 153 -2.57 13.11 -7.37
CA SER A 153 -3.65 13.75 -6.60
C SER A 153 -3.10 14.65 -5.48
N ARG A 154 -2.05 14.22 -4.76
CA ARG A 154 -1.43 15.03 -3.70
C ARG A 154 -0.71 16.27 -4.23
N TRP A 155 -0.22 16.25 -5.47
CA TRP A 155 0.43 17.42 -6.06
C TRP A 155 -0.51 18.61 -6.22
N SER A 156 -1.83 18.37 -6.30
CA SER A 156 -2.84 19.43 -6.34
C SER A 156 -2.84 20.33 -5.09
N GLU A 157 -2.32 19.82 -3.96
CA GLU A 157 -2.24 20.54 -2.69
C GLU A 157 -0.96 21.40 -2.57
N ILE A 158 0.02 21.18 -3.46
CA ILE A 158 1.32 21.85 -3.37
C ILE A 158 1.26 23.32 -3.80
N PRO A 159 0.65 23.69 -4.94
CA PRO A 159 0.57 25.09 -5.34
C PRO A 159 -0.06 25.96 -4.25
N ARG A 160 0.52 27.13 -4.00
CA ARG A 160 0.10 28.09 -2.95
C ARG A 160 0.31 27.65 -1.49
N SER A 161 0.94 26.51 -1.23
CA SER A 161 1.18 26.03 0.15
C SER A 161 2.39 26.68 0.86
N GLY A 162 2.88 27.84 0.40
CA GLY A 162 4.04 28.55 0.94
C GLY A 162 5.02 29.02 -0.15
N ARG A 163 5.95 29.93 0.14
CA ARG A 163 6.85 30.54 -0.89
C ARG A 163 7.75 29.54 -1.62
N ASP A 164 8.01 28.39 -1.01
CA ASP A 164 8.86 27.31 -1.52
C ASP A 164 8.09 26.26 -2.34
N TRP A 165 6.78 26.45 -2.55
CA TRP A 165 5.94 25.51 -3.28
C TRP A 165 6.47 25.14 -4.67
N PRO A 166 7.10 26.04 -5.48
CA PRO A 166 7.59 25.66 -6.80
C PRO A 166 8.71 24.61 -6.70
N THR A 167 9.62 24.78 -5.73
CA THR A 167 10.71 23.84 -5.49
C THR A 167 10.18 22.48 -5.04
N ARG A 168 9.22 22.47 -4.10
CA ARG A 168 8.59 21.23 -3.63
C ARG A 168 7.88 20.47 -4.76
N LEU A 169 7.12 21.18 -5.60
CA LEU A 169 6.47 20.57 -6.75
C LEU A 169 7.50 20.04 -7.75
N LEU A 170 8.56 20.80 -8.04
CA LEU A 170 9.60 20.35 -8.97
C LEU A 170 10.30 19.07 -8.52
N ILE A 171 10.59 18.95 -7.22
CA ILE A 171 11.16 17.73 -6.63
C ILE A 171 10.22 16.54 -6.87
N GLU A 172 8.94 16.71 -6.60
CA GLU A 172 7.93 15.66 -6.81
C GLU A 172 7.81 15.23 -8.28
N LEU A 173 7.77 16.19 -9.21
CA LEU A 173 7.76 15.92 -10.65
C LEU A 173 9.05 15.20 -11.08
N GLY A 174 10.20 15.59 -10.54
CA GLY A 174 11.50 14.95 -10.77
C GLY A 174 11.56 13.51 -10.27
N LEU A 175 11.05 13.25 -9.07
CA LEU A 175 10.96 11.89 -8.52
C LEU A 175 10.04 11.00 -9.36
N ALA A 176 8.93 11.53 -9.87
CA ALA A 176 8.07 10.81 -10.80
C ALA A 176 8.79 10.52 -12.13
N LYS A 177 9.54 11.48 -12.67
CA LYS A 177 10.33 11.30 -13.88
C LYS A 177 11.38 10.20 -13.71
N LEU A 178 12.11 10.18 -12.59
CA LEU A 178 13.08 9.13 -12.27
C LEU A 178 12.42 7.76 -12.15
N LEU A 179 11.25 7.67 -11.51
CA LEU A 179 10.50 6.43 -11.42
C LEU A 179 10.07 5.91 -12.80
N ILE A 180 9.59 6.79 -13.68
CA ILE A 180 9.23 6.43 -15.06
C ILE A 180 10.46 5.92 -15.81
N GLN A 181 11.61 6.59 -15.68
CA GLN A 181 12.85 6.14 -16.30
C GLN A 181 13.34 4.79 -15.76
N ALA A 182 13.22 4.56 -14.45
CA ALA A 182 13.54 3.28 -13.84
C ALA A 182 12.61 2.18 -14.36
N TRP A 183 11.30 2.45 -14.48
CA TRP A 183 10.34 1.51 -15.05
C TRP A 183 10.65 1.16 -16.51
N GLN A 184 11.02 2.14 -17.33
CA GLN A 184 11.41 1.91 -18.73
C GLN A 184 12.68 1.06 -18.88
N ARG A 185 13.52 1.03 -17.85
CA ARG A 185 14.75 0.25 -17.80
C ARG A 185 14.62 -0.97 -16.89
N PHE A 186 13.39 -1.33 -16.49
CA PHE A 186 13.17 -2.35 -15.46
C PHE A 186 13.87 -3.67 -15.79
N ASP A 187 13.83 -4.08 -17.06
CA ASP A 187 14.48 -5.31 -17.53
C ASP A 187 16.02 -5.25 -17.55
N SER A 188 16.60 -4.04 -17.47
CA SER A 188 18.05 -3.82 -17.44
C SER A 188 18.57 -3.41 -16.05
N LEU A 189 17.72 -3.40 -15.03
CA LEU A 189 18.14 -3.20 -13.65
C LEU A 189 18.49 -4.57 -13.07
N ASP A 190 19.76 -4.77 -12.71
CA ASP A 190 20.18 -5.97 -11.99
C ASP A 190 19.42 -6.07 -10.65
N ALA A 191 19.04 -7.30 -10.27
CA ALA A 191 18.24 -7.60 -9.09
C ALA A 191 19.03 -7.49 -7.77
#